data_AF-A0A945R1V9-F1
#
_entry.id   AF-A0A945R1V9-F1
#
_cell.length_a   1.000
_cell.length_b   1.000
_cell.length_c   1.000
_cell.angle_alpha   90.00
_cell.angle_beta   90.00
_cell.angle_gamma   90.00
#
_symmetry.space_group_name_H-M   'P 1'
#
loop_
_entity.id
_entity.type
_entity.pdbx_description
1 polymer ?
#
loop_
_entity_poly.entity_id
_entity_poly.type
_entity_poly.pdbx_seq_one_letter_code
_entity_poly.pdbx_strand_id
1 'polypeptide(L)'
;WTDKINFKRPGGSEFGWHQDAPYWMHDAAHLTQLPNVMVTLDDVVPGSGGFRVVQGSHQAGIHAARNDGTQLEGFYTHDDAVDVSQVVEFNEPAGSAIFFDPFLIHGSARNESGKRRRALIATYQPANLPTLKTKQVVNLG
;
A
#
# COMPACT_ATOMS: atom_id res chain seq x y z
N TRP A 1 -0.23 13.76 7.92
CA TRP A 1 0.46 12.49 7.62
C TRP A 1 -0.27 11.39 8.36
N THR A 2 -0.08 10.14 7.95
CA THR A 2 -0.57 8.96 8.69
C THR A 2 0.50 7.88 8.61
N ASP A 3 0.57 7.02 9.61
CA ASP A 3 1.42 5.85 9.60
C ASP A 3 0.64 4.57 9.90
N LYS A 4 1.22 3.45 9.50
CA LYS A 4 0.74 2.10 9.79
C LYS A 4 1.94 1.16 9.89
N ILE A 5 1.83 0.13 10.73
CA ILE A 5 2.78 -0.98 10.75
C ILE A 5 2.12 -2.22 10.14
N ASN A 6 2.74 -2.76 9.11
CA ASN A 6 2.32 -4.00 8.46
C ASN A 6 3.12 -5.16 9.07
N PHE A 7 2.42 -6.15 9.63
CA PHE A 7 3.01 -7.32 10.26
C PHE A 7 2.57 -8.60 9.56
N LYS A 8 3.51 -9.32 8.93
CA LYS A 8 3.26 -10.66 8.39
C LYS A 8 3.99 -11.71 9.22
N ARG A 9 3.23 -12.57 9.89
CA ARG A 9 3.73 -13.83 10.49
C ARG A 9 4.10 -14.82 9.38
N PRO A 10 4.87 -15.88 9.70
CA PRO A 10 4.92 -17.06 8.83
C PRO A 10 3.50 -17.51 8.45
N GLY A 11 3.26 -17.74 7.16
CA GLY A 11 1.94 -18.06 6.61
C GLY A 11 0.97 -16.88 6.47
N GLY A 12 1.39 -15.65 6.80
CA GLY A 12 0.56 -14.44 6.72
C GLY A 12 0.05 -14.17 5.30
N SER A 13 -1.20 -13.74 5.19
CA SER A 13 -1.92 -13.64 3.91
C SER A 13 -1.31 -12.63 2.95
N GLU A 14 -1.63 -12.80 1.67
CA GLU A 14 -1.49 -11.76 0.66
C GLU A 14 -2.32 -10.52 1.03
N PHE A 15 -1.88 -9.36 0.53
CA PHE A 15 -2.71 -8.18 0.42
C PHE A 15 -2.84 -7.84 -1.07
N GLY A 16 -4.09 -7.83 -1.56
CA GLY A 16 -4.40 -7.74 -2.97
C GLY A 16 -3.89 -6.45 -3.63
N TRP A 17 -3.95 -6.41 -4.95
CA TRP A 17 -3.61 -5.21 -5.72
C TRP A 17 -4.54 -4.07 -5.37
N HIS A 18 -3.98 -2.92 -5.03
CA HIS A 18 -4.73 -1.72 -4.66
C HIS A 18 -3.90 -0.47 -4.95
N GLN A 19 -4.54 0.68 -4.85
CA GLN A 19 -3.91 2.00 -4.82
C GLN A 19 -4.29 2.66 -3.50
N ASP A 20 -3.43 3.54 -2.98
CA ASP A 20 -3.74 4.26 -1.74
C ASP A 20 -4.70 5.45 -2.01
N ALA A 21 -4.63 6.08 -3.20
CA ALA A 21 -5.41 7.26 -3.56
C ALA A 21 -6.94 7.11 -3.34
N PRO A 22 -7.60 5.98 -3.72
CA PRO A 22 -9.03 5.78 -3.44
C PRO A 22 -9.41 5.82 -1.97
N TYR A 23 -8.51 5.45 -1.04
CA TYR A 23 -8.80 5.52 0.39
C TYR A 23 -8.77 6.95 0.93
N TRP A 24 -8.10 7.87 0.24
CA TRP A 24 -7.88 9.23 0.72
C TRP A 24 -8.65 10.29 -0.06
N MET A 25 -9.23 9.94 -1.21
CA MET A 25 -9.92 10.90 -2.09
C MET A 25 -11.11 11.62 -1.44
N HIS A 26 -11.65 11.06 -0.36
CA HIS A 26 -12.71 11.69 0.43
C HIS A 26 -12.19 12.60 1.55
N ASP A 27 -10.94 12.45 1.95
CA ASP A 27 -10.32 13.19 3.06
C ASP A 27 -9.27 14.22 2.58
N ALA A 28 -8.77 14.11 1.35
CA ALA A 28 -7.76 15.00 0.78
C ALA A 28 -8.00 15.31 -0.71
N ALA A 29 -8.02 16.60 -1.05
CA ALA A 29 -8.14 17.08 -2.44
C ALA A 29 -6.81 17.03 -3.22
N HIS A 30 -5.68 16.82 -2.56
CA HIS A 30 -4.32 16.97 -3.11
C HIS A 30 -3.58 15.62 -3.17
N LEU A 31 -4.24 14.60 -3.73
CA LEU A 31 -3.77 13.21 -3.69
C LEU A 31 -2.36 13.01 -4.25
N THR A 32 -1.99 13.73 -5.31
CA THR A 32 -0.64 13.67 -5.92
C THR A 32 0.48 14.15 -5.01
N GLN A 33 0.15 14.80 -3.89
CA GLN A 33 1.11 15.33 -2.92
C GLN A 33 1.19 14.48 -1.65
N LEU A 34 0.74 13.22 -1.71
CA LEU A 34 0.69 12.30 -0.58
C LEU A 34 1.66 11.11 -0.73
N PRO A 35 2.98 11.33 -0.83
CA PRO A 35 3.92 10.25 -1.06
C PRO A 35 3.95 9.30 0.15
N ASN A 36 4.07 8.01 -0.16
CA ASN A 36 4.31 6.99 0.84
C ASN A 36 5.81 6.69 0.96
N VAL A 37 6.21 6.37 2.18
CA VAL A 37 7.54 5.84 2.50
C VAL A 37 7.34 4.57 3.31
N MET A 38 7.75 3.44 2.74
CA MET A 38 7.84 2.17 3.46
C MET A 38 9.27 1.94 3.93
N VAL A 39 9.45 1.63 5.21
CA VAL A 39 10.72 1.19 5.79
C VAL A 39 10.61 -0.29 6.17
N THR A 40 11.49 -1.13 5.63
CA THR A 40 11.58 -2.55 6.00
C THR A 40 12.19 -2.67 7.39
N LEU A 41 11.52 -3.38 8.31
CA LEU A 41 12.00 -3.56 9.69
C LEU A 41 12.63 -4.93 9.94
N ASP A 42 12.50 -5.83 8.99
CA ASP A 42 13.14 -7.14 8.92
C ASP A 42 13.64 -7.32 7.47
N ASP A 43 14.58 -8.22 7.23
CA ASP A 43 15.03 -8.55 5.87
C ASP A 43 13.86 -9.09 5.03
N VAL A 44 13.71 -8.56 3.82
CA VAL A 44 12.74 -9.04 2.83
C VAL A 44 13.48 -9.90 1.82
N VAL A 45 13.22 -11.19 1.89
CA VAL A 45 13.78 -12.20 0.98
C VAL A 45 12.68 -12.79 0.11
N PRO A 46 13.01 -13.41 -1.04
CA PRO A 46 12.01 -14.07 -1.86
C PRO A 46 11.13 -15.03 -1.05
N GLY A 47 9.81 -14.95 -1.23
CA GLY A 47 8.83 -15.75 -0.49
C GLY A 47 8.46 -15.21 0.91
N SER A 48 9.08 -14.11 1.38
CA SER A 48 8.72 -13.48 2.66
C SER A 48 7.46 -12.60 2.60
N GLY A 49 6.77 -12.62 1.45
CA GLY A 49 5.63 -11.77 1.16
C GLY A 49 6.05 -10.32 0.95
N GLY A 50 6.97 -10.09 0.02
CA GLY A 50 7.54 -8.78 -0.29
C GLY A 50 6.51 -7.78 -0.78
N PHE A 51 6.87 -6.50 -0.74
CA PHE A 51 6.10 -5.45 -1.40
C PHE A 51 6.26 -5.61 -2.91
N ARG A 52 5.17 -5.51 -3.64
CA ARG A 52 5.16 -5.63 -5.11
C ARG A 52 4.34 -4.54 -5.74
N VAL A 53 4.74 -4.12 -6.92
CA VAL A 53 4.15 -2.99 -7.65
C VAL A 53 3.99 -3.33 -9.13
N VAL A 54 3.06 -2.66 -9.80
CA VAL A 54 2.99 -2.65 -11.27
C VAL A 54 3.72 -1.42 -11.78
N GLN A 55 4.84 -1.61 -12.47
CA GLN A 55 5.70 -0.53 -12.96
C GLN A 55 4.90 0.45 -13.82
N GLY A 56 5.07 1.76 -13.58
CA GLY A 56 4.43 2.82 -14.35
C GLY A 56 2.93 3.06 -14.08
N SER A 57 2.25 2.17 -13.34
CA SER A 57 0.78 2.26 -13.12
C SER A 57 0.29 3.57 -12.51
N HIS A 58 1.12 4.24 -11.69
CA HIS A 58 0.81 5.55 -11.11
C HIS A 58 0.54 6.67 -12.12
N GLN A 59 0.94 6.51 -13.38
CA GLN A 59 0.75 7.52 -14.43
C GLN A 59 -0.69 7.56 -14.97
N ALA A 60 -1.50 6.53 -14.73
CA ALA A 60 -2.86 6.42 -15.25
C ALA A 60 -3.96 6.92 -14.27
N GLY A 61 -3.57 7.45 -13.10
CA GLY A 61 -4.52 7.88 -12.08
C GLY A 61 -5.19 6.70 -11.37
N ILE A 62 -6.44 6.86 -10.93
CA ILE A 62 -7.19 5.81 -10.22
C ILE A 62 -7.74 4.79 -11.23
N HIS A 63 -7.42 3.52 -11.04
CA HIS A 63 -7.97 2.41 -11.80
C HIS A 63 -9.32 1.96 -11.22
N ALA A 64 -10.10 1.26 -12.05
CA ALA A 64 -11.36 0.65 -11.61
C ALA A 64 -11.11 -0.31 -10.44
N ALA A 65 -12.03 -0.31 -9.47
CA ALA A 65 -12.03 -1.30 -8.39
C ALA A 65 -12.54 -2.66 -8.90
N ARG A 66 -12.29 -3.72 -8.13
CA ARG A 66 -12.95 -5.01 -8.36
C ARG A 66 -14.46 -4.88 -8.18
N ASN A 67 -15.17 -5.77 -8.86
CA ASN A 67 -16.62 -5.93 -8.78
C ASN A 67 -16.95 -7.42 -8.83
N ASP A 68 -16.43 -8.15 -7.85
CA ASP A 68 -16.47 -9.62 -7.75
C ASP A 68 -17.52 -10.13 -6.73
N GLY A 69 -18.33 -9.22 -6.18
CA GLY A 69 -19.35 -9.47 -5.16
C GLY A 69 -18.78 -9.67 -3.75
N THR A 70 -17.47 -9.54 -3.55
CA THR A 70 -16.87 -9.71 -2.22
C THR A 70 -17.00 -8.43 -1.39
N GLN A 71 -17.02 -8.57 -0.07
CA GLN A 71 -17.09 -7.41 0.85
C GLN A 71 -15.95 -6.39 0.64
N LEU A 72 -14.81 -6.84 0.12
CA LEU A 72 -13.61 -6.02 -0.05
C LEU A 72 -13.37 -5.58 -1.49
N GLU A 73 -14.29 -5.85 -2.42
CA GLU A 73 -14.09 -5.59 -3.85
C GLU A 73 -13.70 -4.15 -4.16
N GLY A 74 -14.39 -3.18 -3.54
CA GLY A 74 -14.15 -1.75 -3.73
C GLY A 74 -12.80 -1.25 -3.22
N PHE A 75 -12.07 -2.06 -2.45
CA PHE A 75 -10.76 -1.74 -1.93
C PHE A 75 -9.61 -2.23 -2.81
N TYR A 76 -9.87 -3.17 -3.72
CA TYR A 76 -8.85 -3.74 -4.58
C TYR A 76 -9.00 -3.21 -6.01
N THR A 77 -7.88 -3.00 -6.67
CA THR A 77 -7.82 -2.67 -8.10
C THR A 77 -8.27 -3.87 -8.93
N HIS A 78 -9.04 -3.61 -9.99
CA HIS A 78 -9.48 -4.63 -10.93
C HIS A 78 -8.28 -5.31 -11.61
N ASP A 79 -8.35 -6.64 -11.79
CA ASP A 79 -7.21 -7.43 -12.24
C ASP A 79 -6.77 -7.08 -13.68
N ASP A 80 -7.69 -6.58 -14.53
CA ASP A 80 -7.39 -6.08 -15.87
C ASP A 80 -6.39 -4.91 -15.92
N ALA A 81 -6.21 -4.19 -14.80
CA ALA A 81 -5.22 -3.12 -14.69
C ALA A 81 -3.80 -3.65 -14.36
N VAL A 82 -3.67 -4.95 -14.08
CA VAL A 82 -2.41 -5.57 -13.63
C VAL A 82 -1.77 -6.32 -14.80
N ASP A 83 -0.82 -5.66 -15.47
CA ASP A 83 0.08 -6.35 -16.38
C ASP A 83 1.17 -7.10 -15.57
N VAL A 84 1.05 -8.42 -15.51
CA VAL A 84 1.99 -9.29 -14.78
C VAL A 84 3.43 -9.14 -15.29
N SER A 85 3.64 -8.80 -16.57
CA SER A 85 4.97 -8.56 -17.12
C SER A 85 5.65 -7.32 -16.56
N GLN A 86 4.86 -6.38 -15.99
CA GLN A 86 5.33 -5.15 -15.36
C GLN A 86 5.42 -5.27 -13.83
N VAL A 87 5.15 -6.45 -13.26
CA VAL A 87 5.21 -6.64 -11.81
C VAL A 87 6.66 -6.71 -11.33
N VAL A 88 6.97 -5.87 -10.35
CA VAL A 88 8.26 -5.86 -9.65
C VAL A 88 8.03 -6.17 -8.18
N GLU A 89 8.75 -7.15 -7.64
CA GLU A 89 8.77 -7.49 -6.21
C GLU A 89 10.09 -7.04 -5.58
N PHE A 90 10.00 -6.35 -4.45
CA PHE A 90 11.14 -5.80 -3.72
C PHE A 90 11.64 -6.80 -2.67
N ASN A 91 12.95 -7.08 -2.71
CA ASN A 91 13.65 -7.99 -1.80
C ASN A 91 14.85 -7.26 -1.19
N GLU A 92 14.57 -6.44 -0.18
CA GLU A 92 15.53 -5.50 0.40
C GLU A 92 15.92 -5.88 1.83
N PRO A 93 17.16 -5.59 2.27
CA PRO A 93 17.57 -5.80 3.65
C PRO A 93 16.79 -4.90 4.62
N ALA A 94 16.78 -5.25 5.90
CA ALA A 94 16.22 -4.43 6.95
C ALA A 94 16.84 -3.01 6.96
N GLY A 95 16.01 -1.99 7.17
CA GLY A 95 16.39 -0.59 7.15
C GLY A 95 16.29 0.09 5.78
N SER A 96 15.90 -0.66 4.74
CA SER A 96 15.70 -0.09 3.40
C SER A 96 14.43 0.76 3.35
N ALA A 97 14.48 1.85 2.59
CA ALA A 97 13.36 2.77 2.39
C ALA A 97 12.87 2.73 0.94
N ILE A 98 11.57 2.52 0.75
CA ILE A 98 10.90 2.49 -0.55
C ILE A 98 9.90 3.64 -0.59
N PHE A 99 10.09 4.54 -1.56
CA PHE A 99 9.19 5.66 -1.82
C PHE A 99 8.24 5.28 -2.94
N PHE A 100 6.94 5.52 -2.76
CA PHE A 100 5.97 5.24 -3.80
C PHE A 100 4.81 6.23 -3.81
N ASP A 101 4.28 6.42 -5.01
CA ASP A 101 3.17 7.32 -5.30
C ASP A 101 1.83 6.66 -4.91
N PRO A 102 0.84 7.44 -4.41
CA PRO A 102 -0.46 6.88 -3.99
C PRO A 102 -1.29 6.28 -5.12
N PHE A 103 -1.02 6.62 -6.38
CA PHE A 103 -1.63 6.02 -7.55
C PHE A 103 -0.88 4.77 -8.02
N LEU A 104 0.24 4.38 -7.41
CA LEU A 104 0.93 3.15 -7.81
C LEU A 104 0.08 1.94 -7.43
N ILE A 105 -0.24 1.06 -8.39
CA ILE A 105 -0.85 -0.23 -8.07
C ILE A 105 0.20 -1.06 -7.34
N HIS A 106 -0.14 -1.48 -6.12
CA HIS A 106 0.75 -2.23 -5.26
C HIS A 106 0.01 -3.26 -4.42
N GLY A 107 0.78 -4.17 -3.83
CA GLY A 107 0.26 -5.24 -2.98
C GLY A 107 1.40 -5.94 -2.26
N SER A 108 1.12 -7.08 -1.63
CA SER A 108 2.17 -7.91 -1.07
C SER A 108 1.81 -9.38 -1.12
N ALA A 109 2.74 -10.23 -1.54
CA ALA A 109 2.53 -11.67 -1.64
C ALA A 109 2.33 -12.32 -0.26
N ARG A 110 1.82 -13.56 -0.25
CA ARG A 110 1.77 -14.38 0.97
C ARG A 110 3.18 -14.54 1.56
N ASN A 111 3.30 -14.52 2.88
CA ASN A 111 4.55 -14.87 3.54
C ASN A 111 4.65 -16.38 3.68
N GLU A 112 5.41 -17.00 2.78
CA GLU A 112 5.70 -18.44 2.77
C GLU A 112 6.99 -18.79 3.51
N SER A 113 7.73 -17.77 3.96
CA SER A 113 8.93 -17.97 4.77
C SER A 113 8.59 -18.41 6.20
N GLY A 114 9.57 -19.05 6.85
CA GLY A 114 9.50 -19.37 8.28
C GLY A 114 9.76 -18.18 9.22
N LYS A 115 9.92 -16.96 8.68
CA LYS A 115 10.25 -15.75 9.45
C LYS A 115 9.12 -14.73 9.37
N ARG A 116 9.04 -13.86 10.37
CA ARG A 116 8.16 -12.69 10.31
C ARG A 116 8.74 -11.63 9.38
N ARG A 117 7.86 -10.81 8.79
CA ARG A 117 8.22 -9.63 8.02
C ARG A 117 7.40 -8.43 8.50
N ARG A 118 8.09 -7.39 8.95
CA ARG A 118 7.49 -6.12 9.37
C ARG A 118 7.91 -4.99 8.45
N ALA A 119 7.00 -4.05 8.22
CA ALA A 119 7.30 -2.81 7.55
C ALA A 119 6.51 -1.66 8.19
N LEU A 120 7.14 -0.51 8.38
CA LEU A 120 6.47 0.73 8.73
C LEU A 120 6.15 1.46 7.43
N ILE A 121 4.93 1.97 7.26
CA ILE A 121 4.55 2.80 6.11
C ILE A 121 4.05 4.13 6.65
N ALA A 122 4.62 5.22 6.18
CA ALA A 122 4.19 6.58 6.47
C ALA A 122 3.77 7.28 5.18
N THR A 123 2.59 7.89 5.20
CA THR A 123 2.07 8.77 4.15
C THR A 123 2.27 10.22 4.58
N TYR A 124 3.08 10.95 3.84
CA TYR A 124 3.35 12.37 4.10
C TYR A 124 2.30 13.27 3.45
N GLN A 125 2.26 14.52 3.85
CA GLN A 125 1.42 15.55 3.24
C GLN A 125 2.12 16.92 3.32
N PRO A 126 1.77 17.88 2.46
CA PRO A 126 2.25 19.25 2.59
C PRO A 126 1.81 19.87 3.94
N ALA A 127 2.73 20.59 4.59
CA ALA A 127 2.50 21.18 5.90
C ALA A 127 1.47 22.33 5.90
N ASN A 128 1.25 22.93 4.74
CA ASN A 128 0.34 24.07 4.55
C ASN A 128 -1.08 23.66 4.13
N LEU A 129 -1.40 22.35 4.14
CA LEU A 129 -2.72 21.82 3.79
C LEU A 129 -3.39 21.13 4.98
N PRO A 130 -4.73 21.02 5.00
CA PRO A 130 -5.45 20.32 6.05
C PRO A 130 -4.96 18.87 6.24
N THR A 131 -4.99 18.37 7.47
CA THR A 131 -4.55 17.02 7.80
C THR A 131 -5.44 15.96 7.16
N LEU A 132 -4.86 14.91 6.58
CA LEU A 132 -5.55 13.76 5.96
C LEU A 132 -6.59 13.06 6.85
N LYS A 133 -6.53 13.26 8.16
CA LYS A 133 -7.50 12.73 9.12
C LYS A 133 -8.10 13.94 9.84
N THR A 134 -9.16 14.49 9.26
CA THR A 134 -9.87 15.66 9.80
C THR A 134 -10.93 15.30 10.84
N LYS A 135 -11.37 14.04 10.89
CA LYS A 135 -12.39 13.61 11.84
C LYS A 135 -11.85 13.67 13.26
N GLN A 136 -12.50 14.44 14.12
CA GLN A 136 -12.32 14.34 15.56
C GLN A 136 -12.53 12.89 15.98
N VAL A 137 -11.55 12.31 16.68
CA VAL A 137 -11.75 11.03 17.36
C VAL A 137 -12.71 11.30 18.52
N VAL A 138 -13.98 10.98 18.32
CA VAL A 138 -14.96 10.98 19.41
C VAL A 138 -14.90 9.59 20.02
N ASN A 139 -14.28 9.49 21.20
CA ASN A 139 -14.41 8.29 22.02
C ASN A 139 -15.86 8.23 22.50
N LEU A 140 -16.62 7.26 22.01
CA LEU A 140 -17.90 6.91 22.60
C LEU A 140 -17.60 6.27 23.95
N GLY A 141 -17.86 7.03 25.02
CA GLY A 141 -17.81 6.54 26.40
C GLY A 141 -18.97 5.61 26.72
#